data_AF-A0A365L2Y1-F1
#
_entry.id   AF-A0A365L2Y1-F1
#
_cell.length_a   1.000
_cell.length_b   1.000
_cell.length_c   1.000
_cell.angle_alpha   90.00
_cell.angle_beta   90.00
_cell.angle_gamma   90.00
#
_symmetry.space_group_name_H-M   'P 1'
#
loop_
_entity.id
_entity.type
_entity.pdbx_description
1 polymer ?
#
loop_
_entity_poly.entity_id
_entity_poly.type
_entity_poly.pdbx_seq_one_letter_code
_entity_poly.pdbx_strand_id
1 'polypeptide(L)' 'MEKVKIHPLTQFALIISSITMGLFAYQNFSADNTAYGIVFIVLAILLLTMVVYGFVRNRKVGEQQGQQN' A
#
# COMPACT_ATOMS: atom_id res chain seq x y z
N MET A 1 23.67 1.86 -3.32
CA MET A 1 22.51 2.77 -3.35
C MET A 1 22.25 3.25 -1.94
N GLU A 2 22.15 4.56 -1.72
CA GLU A 2 21.86 5.12 -0.39
C GLU A 2 20.59 4.50 0.20
N LYS A 3 20.64 4.16 1.49
CA LYS A 3 19.50 3.57 2.22
C LYS A 3 18.51 4.67 2.57
N VAL A 4 17.76 5.13 1.57
CA VAL A 4 16.71 6.14 1.75
C VAL A 4 15.46 5.47 2.31
N LYS A 5 15.00 5.96 3.47
CA LYS A 5 13.71 5.56 4.07
C LYS A 5 12.58 5.95 3.13
N ILE A 6 11.61 5.07 2.93
CA ILE A 6 10.37 5.43 2.21
C ILE A 6 9.65 6.46 3.08
N HIS A 7 9.28 7.60 2.50
CA HIS A 7 8.63 8.67 3.24
C HIS A 7 7.32 8.16 3.86
N PRO A 8 7.06 8.38 5.17
CA PRO A 8 5.85 7.89 5.83
C PRO A 8 4.57 8.44 5.19
N LEU A 9 4.64 9.61 4.55
CA LEU A 9 3.54 10.17 3.76
C LEU A 9 3.15 9.27 2.56
N THR A 10 4.12 8.66 1.88
CA THR A 10 3.87 7.75 0.75
C THR A 10 3.13 6.50 1.21
N GLN A 11 3.51 5.96 2.38
CA GLN A 11 2.81 4.84 3.02
C GLN A 11 1.36 5.18 3.33
N PHE A 12 1.14 6.35 3.92
CA PHE A 12 -0.20 6.81 4.26
C PHE A 12 -1.08 7.01 3.02
N ALA A 13 -0.51 7.59 1.95
CA ALA A 13 -1.20 7.72 0.67
C ALA A 13 -1.58 6.34 0.09
N LEU A 14 -0.68 5.36 0.13
CA LEU A 14 -0.95 4.00 -0.34
C LEU A 14 -2.08 3.31 0.46
N ILE A 15 -2.15 3.53 1.78
CA ILE A 15 -3.24 3.02 2.62
C ILE A 15 -4.58 3.59 2.14
N ILE A 16 -4.66 4.92 2.00
CA ILE A 16 -5.87 5.60 1.50
C ILE A 16 -6.26 5.07 0.13
N SER A 17 -5.30 4.94 -0.79
CA SER A 17 -5.56 4.39 -2.13
C SER A 17 -6.14 2.98 -2.08
N SER A 18 -5.64 2.11 -1.19
CA SER A 18 -6.17 0.74 -1.03
C SER A 18 -7.62 0.73 -0.53
N ILE A 19 -7.96 1.61 0.42
CA ILE A 19 -9.33 1.74 0.96
C ILE A 19 -10.27 2.23 -0.14
N THR A 20 -9.86 3.28 -0.87
CA THR A 20 -10.64 3.82 -1.98
C THR A 20 -10.91 2.76 -3.04
N MET A 21 -9.92 1.94 -3.42
CA MET A 21 -10.10 0.86 -4.38
C MET A 21 -11.02 -0.24 -3.85
N GLY A 22 -10.94 -0.60 -2.55
CA GLY A 22 -11.91 -1.50 -1.93
C GLY A 22 -13.35 -0.96 -2.00
N LEU A 23 -13.53 0.34 -1.78
CA LEU A 23 -14.83 1.00 -1.90
C LEU A 23 -15.35 1.01 -3.35
N PHE A 24 -14.48 1.29 -4.32
CA PHE A 24 -14.81 1.20 -5.74
C PHE A 24 -15.15 -0.22 -6.18
N ALA A 25 -14.46 -1.23 -5.64
CA ALA A 25 -14.79 -2.62 -5.90
C ALA A 25 -16.22 -2.92 -5.45
N TYR A 26 -16.58 -2.55 -4.22
CA TYR A 26 -17.92 -2.76 -3.66
C TYR A 26 -19.02 -2.08 -4.48
N GLN A 27 -18.80 -0.83 -4.90
CA GLN A 27 -19.72 -0.11 -5.77
C GLN A 27 -19.90 -0.79 -7.13
N ASN A 28 -18.82 -1.28 -7.73
CA ASN A 28 -18.88 -1.99 -9.02
C ASN A 28 -19.55 -3.36 -8.90
N PHE A 29 -19.36 -4.09 -7.79
CA PHE A 29 -20.12 -5.32 -7.51
C PHE A 29 -21.62 -5.05 -7.38
N SER A 30 -21.99 -3.95 -6.74
CA SER A 30 -23.40 -3.56 -6.58
C SER A 30 -24.03 -3.07 -7.88
N ALA A 31 -23.21 -2.65 -8.85
CA ALA A 31 -23.64 -2.16 -10.16
C ALA A 31 -23.58 -3.22 -11.27
N ASP A 32 -23.54 -4.52 -10.93
CA ASP A 32 -23.36 -5.66 -11.85
C ASP A 32 -22.07 -5.62 -12.72
N ASN A 33 -21.15 -4.71 -12.38
CA ASN A 33 -19.86 -4.53 -13.05
C ASN A 33 -18.77 -5.39 -12.38
N THR A 34 -19.02 -6.70 -12.30
CA THR A 34 -18.18 -7.67 -11.57
C THR A 34 -16.72 -7.67 -12.03
N ALA A 35 -16.45 -7.51 -13.33
CA ALA A 35 -15.10 -7.49 -13.87
C ALA A 35 -14.27 -6.32 -13.28
N TYR A 36 -14.85 -5.13 -13.19
CA TYR A 36 -14.21 -3.97 -12.57
C TYR A 36 -14.01 -4.17 -11.06
N GLY A 37 -15.00 -4.78 -10.39
CA GLY A 37 -14.88 -5.17 -8.98
C GLY A 37 -13.67 -6.05 -8.69
N ILE A 38 -13.44 -7.07 -9.51
CA ILE A 38 -12.28 -7.97 -9.41
C ILE A 38 -10.97 -7.20 -9.60
N VAL A 39 -10.89 -6.35 -10.63
CA VAL A 39 -9.69 -5.54 -10.90
C VAL A 39 -9.34 -4.65 -9.70
N PHE A 40 -10.33 -3.99 -9.11
CA PHE A 40 -10.12 -3.13 -7.94
C PHE A 40 -9.71 -3.91 -6.69
N ILE A 41 -10.23 -5.13 -6.48
CA ILE A 41 -9.77 -6.01 -5.39
C ILE A 41 -8.30 -6.38 -5.57
N VAL A 42 -7.90 -6.79 -6.78
CA VAL A 42 -6.51 -7.16 -7.07
C VAL A 42 -5.57 -5.97 -6.84
N LEU A 43 -5.97 -4.78 -7.29
CA LEU A 43 -5.25 -3.53 -7.03
C LEU A 43 -5.15 -3.22 -5.53
N ALA A 44 -6.23 -3.38 -4.77
CA ALA A 44 -6.23 -3.15 -3.33
C ALA A 44 -5.24 -4.09 -2.59
N ILE A 45 -5.22 -5.38 -2.94
CA ILE A 45 -4.28 -6.36 -2.39
C ILE A 45 -2.83 -5.98 -2.75
N LEU A 46 -2.59 -5.59 -3.99
CA LEU A 46 -1.25 -5.17 -4.43
C LEU A 46 -0.76 -3.96 -3.64
N LEU A 47 -1.60 -2.95 -3.44
CA LEU A 47 -1.22 -1.77 -2.64
C LEU A 47 -0.97 -2.13 -1.18
N LEU A 48 -1.80 -3.01 -0.58
CA LEU A 48 -1.59 -3.49 0.79
C LEU A 48 -0.25 -4.21 0.95
N THR A 49 0.11 -5.10 0.02
CA THR A 49 1.41 -5.77 0.06
C THR A 49 2.57 -4.78 -0.08
N MET A 50 2.40 -3.72 -0.87
CA MET A 50 3.39 -2.64 -1.00
C MET A 50 3.56 -1.84 0.29
N VAL A 51 2.47 -1.54 1.00
CA VAL A 51 2.48 -0.89 2.33
C VAL A 51 3.24 -1.76 3.33
N VAL A 52 2.89 -3.05 3.43
CA VAL A 52 3.57 -3.99 4.35
C VAL A 52 5.06 -4.08 4.03
N TYR A 53 5.43 -4.24 2.76
CA TYR A 53 6.82 -4.26 2.34
C TYR A 53 7.54 -2.96 2.70
N GLY A 54 6.91 -1.82 2.46
CA GLY A 54 7.46 -0.53 2.82
C GLY A 54 7.70 -0.42 4.32
N PHE A 55 6.79 -0.91 5.16
CA PHE A 55 6.92 -0.85 6.62
C PHE A 55 8.09 -1.73 7.09
N VAL A 56 8.18 -2.94 6.57
CA VAL A 56 9.29 -3.86 6.85
C VAL A 56 10.63 -3.25 6.42
N ARG A 57 10.69 -2.62 5.25
CA ARG A 57 11.90 -1.95 4.73
C ARG A 57 12.26 -0.72 5.57
N ASN A 58 11.28 0.12 5.92
CA ASN A 58 11.50 1.32 6.74
C ASN A 58 12.00 0.97 8.13
N ARG A 59 11.49 -0.11 8.71
CA ARG A 59 11.96 -0.61 10.01
C ARG A 59 13.41 -1.11 9.92
N LYS A 60 13.76 -1.91 8.91
CA LYS A 60 15.14 -2.38 8.68
C LYS A 60 16.13 -1.24 8.45
N VAL A 61 15.73 -0.19 7.71
CA VAL A 61 16.60 0.99 7.49
C VAL A 61 16.68 1.86 8.75
N GLY A 62 15.60 1.97 9.53
CA GLY A 62 15.60 2.65 10.82
C GLY A 62 16.56 2.02 11.84
N GLU A 63 16.53 0.70 11.97
CA GLU A 63 17.45 -0.07 12.83
C GLU A 63 18.92 0.12 12.41
N GLN A 64 19.19 0.17 11.10
CA GLN A 64 20.56 0.34 10.57
C GLN A 64 21.10 1.78 10.69
N GLN A 65 20.23 2.80 10.70
CA GLN A 65 20.64 4.19 10.95
C GLN A 65 20.84 4.49 12.45
N GLY A 66 20.20 3.73 13.35
CA GLY A 66 20.37 3.86 14.80
C GLY A 66 21.67 3.25 15.35
N GLN A 67 22.33 2.36 14.61
CA GLN A 67 23.61 1.74 15.01
C GLN A 67 24.86 2.52 14.57
N GLN A 68 24.72 3.63 13.83
CA GLN A 68 25.83 4.49 13.41
C GLN A 68 25.89 5.83 14.15
N ASN A 69 25.10 6.01 15.23
CA ASN A 69 25.21 7.16 16.14
C ASN A 69 25.69 6.70 17.51
#